data_AF-A0A2V7R0I3-F1
#
_entry.id   AF-A0A2V7R0I3-F1
#
_cell.length_a   1.000
_cell.length_b   1.000
_cell.length_c   1.000
_cell.angle_alpha   90.00
_cell.angle_beta   90.00
_cell.angle_gamma   90.00
#
_symmetry.space_group_name_H-M   'P 1'
#
loop_
_entity.id
_entity.type
_entity.pdbx_description
1 polymer ?
#
loop_
_entity_poly.entity_id
_entity_poly.type
_entity_poly.pdbx_seq_one_letter_code
_entity_poly.pdbx_strand_id
1 'polypeptide(L)'
;MHAVRCRPATAGDGGALHTATDAGESLQEGEGMNRVPRETGLDVVYDGLCRFCERSLATVQRIARRPLLRLHDANDHGTIKAKFPMLADADTSNAMFVVTPRGEVFRGFFAYRRIMWESPRLYPLLPLFYAPGAGLIGPLIYAWVARHRRHFGCSLDGVAQCSVASDRVGRLDWAKGIAGALGALLLAATLAPVAQNWSPAPRDNFPFSYYPMFSAKRSDTYHVSYIVGLDAHGQRHQISHYFAGNGGFNQTRRQIDKLIRNDRATTLCQAIAGAIAREAGPPYTEVATVQIVTGAFRFADYFRANKAPLAERVRASCPVARGQWAERGSR
;
A
#
# COMPACT_ATOMS: atom_id res chain seq x y z
N MET A 1 -7.78 -62.90 -19.23
CA MET A 1 -6.94 -63.50 -18.17
C MET A 1 -5.48 -63.46 -18.61
N HIS A 2 -4.70 -62.50 -18.13
CA HIS A 2 -3.24 -62.56 -18.15
C HIS A 2 -2.73 -62.05 -16.81
N ALA A 3 -2.06 -62.93 -16.08
CA ALA A 3 -1.47 -62.65 -14.78
C ALA A 3 -0.11 -61.98 -14.98
N VAL A 4 0.09 -60.82 -14.34
CA VAL A 4 1.39 -60.17 -14.25
C VAL A 4 2.00 -60.53 -12.88
N ARG A 5 3.13 -61.24 -12.90
CA ARG A 5 3.95 -61.55 -11.72
C ARG A 5 4.84 -60.35 -11.38
N CYS A 6 4.81 -59.91 -10.12
CA CYS A 6 5.81 -59.01 -9.55
C CYS A 6 6.94 -59.83 -8.91
N ARG A 7 8.19 -59.41 -9.11
CA ARG A 7 9.40 -59.95 -8.48
C ARG A 7 9.80 -59.03 -7.33
N PRO A 8 10.15 -59.54 -6.14
CA PRO A 8 10.65 -58.69 -5.05
C PRO A 8 12.13 -58.32 -5.27
N ALA A 9 12.48 -57.09 -4.91
CA ALA A 9 13.88 -56.65 -4.80
C ALA A 9 14.49 -57.19 -3.50
N THR A 10 15.61 -57.90 -3.63
CA THR A 10 16.37 -58.48 -2.53
C THR A 10 17.23 -57.43 -1.83
N ALA A 11 17.26 -57.50 -0.50
CA ALA A 11 18.26 -56.87 0.36
C ALA A 11 19.65 -57.49 0.11
N GLY A 12 20.70 -56.68 0.22
CA GLY A 12 22.10 -57.11 0.17
C GLY A 12 22.92 -56.40 1.24
N ASP A 13 23.37 -57.16 2.22
CA ASP A 13 24.36 -56.83 3.25
C ASP A 13 25.79 -57.10 2.75
N GLY A 14 26.76 -56.33 3.26
CA GLY A 14 27.99 -56.90 3.87
C GLY A 14 29.35 -56.86 3.13
N GLY A 15 30.30 -56.13 3.75
CA GLY A 15 31.75 -56.46 3.89
C GLY A 15 32.71 -56.10 2.73
N ALA A 16 33.98 -55.72 2.91
CA ALA A 16 34.93 -55.61 4.03
C ALA A 16 36.11 -54.69 3.56
N LEU A 17 36.63 -53.78 4.40
CA LEU A 17 37.89 -53.84 5.18
C LEU A 17 39.22 -53.91 4.40
N HIS A 18 40.06 -52.87 4.52
CA HIS A 18 41.52 -52.95 4.48
C HIS A 18 42.14 -51.96 5.49
N THR A 19 43.26 -52.39 6.08
CA THR A 19 43.88 -51.99 7.35
C THR A 19 45.16 -51.16 7.19
N ALA A 20 45.40 -50.23 8.15
CA ALA A 20 46.65 -49.84 8.83
C ALA A 20 47.84 -49.29 7.97
N THR A 21 48.78 -48.41 8.40
CA THR A 21 49.31 -48.01 9.73
C THR A 21 50.14 -46.70 9.60
N ASP A 22 50.20 -45.95 10.71
CA ASP A 22 51.29 -45.15 11.34
C ASP A 22 51.97 -43.85 10.80
N ALA A 23 52.01 -42.89 11.75
CA ALA A 23 53.07 -41.99 12.26
C ALA A 23 53.72 -40.83 11.45
N GLY A 24 53.88 -39.68 12.16
CA GLY A 24 54.79 -38.54 11.85
C GLY A 24 54.07 -37.18 11.75
N GLU A 25 53.87 -36.38 12.81
CA GLU A 25 54.80 -35.43 13.49
C GLU A 25 55.00 -34.04 12.81
N SER A 26 54.51 -33.01 13.52
CA SER A 26 54.94 -31.60 13.60
C SER A 26 54.72 -30.56 12.46
N LEU A 27 53.93 -29.54 12.84
CA LEU A 27 54.13 -28.08 12.74
C LEU A 27 54.38 -27.42 11.37
N GLN A 28 53.43 -26.57 10.95
CA GLN A 28 53.74 -25.20 10.52
C GLN A 28 52.51 -24.27 10.66
N GLU A 29 52.83 -23.06 11.12
CA GLU A 29 51.97 -21.94 11.47
C GLU A 29 51.16 -21.35 10.29
N GLY A 30 50.14 -20.56 10.63
CA GLY A 30 49.72 -19.43 9.78
C GLY A 30 48.22 -19.31 9.52
N GLU A 31 47.61 -18.34 10.22
CA GLU A 31 46.54 -17.46 9.72
C GLU A 31 45.38 -18.05 8.89
N GLY A 32 44.18 -17.99 9.47
CA GLY A 32 42.98 -18.00 8.64
C GLY A 32 41.73 -18.32 9.43
N MET A 33 41.15 -17.29 10.05
CA MET A 33 39.76 -17.29 10.49
C MET A 33 38.89 -17.94 9.41
N ASN A 34 38.35 -19.10 9.77
CA ASN A 34 37.66 -20.07 8.93
C ASN A 34 36.59 -19.36 8.06
N ARG A 35 36.96 -18.97 6.84
CA ARG A 35 36.01 -18.47 5.85
C ARG A 35 35.29 -19.69 5.30
N VAL A 36 34.19 -20.05 5.96
CA VAL A 36 33.18 -20.96 5.41
C VAL A 36 32.87 -20.48 3.97
N PRO A 37 33.06 -21.32 2.94
CA PRO A 37 32.78 -20.94 1.57
C PRO A 37 31.36 -20.41 1.48
N ARG A 38 31.19 -19.17 0.99
CA ARG A 38 29.88 -18.55 0.79
C ARG A 38 29.17 -19.23 -0.37
N GLU A 39 28.53 -20.33 -0.04
CA GLU A 39 27.57 -21.04 -0.85
C GLU A 39 26.47 -20.08 -1.35
N THR A 40 26.54 -19.71 -2.63
CA THR A 40 25.60 -18.76 -3.25
C THR A 40 24.21 -19.39 -3.39
N GLY A 41 23.26 -18.95 -2.58
CA GLY A 41 21.85 -19.39 -2.63
C GLY A 41 21.11 -19.08 -1.34
N LEU A 42 19.78 -19.15 -1.36
CA LEU A 42 18.98 -19.10 -0.14
C LEU A 42 18.68 -20.52 0.34
N ASP A 43 18.92 -20.79 1.61
CA ASP A 43 18.49 -22.02 2.25
C ASP A 43 17.06 -21.84 2.77
N VAL A 44 16.15 -22.70 2.32
CA VAL A 44 14.73 -22.64 2.63
C VAL A 44 14.37 -23.88 3.44
N VAL A 45 13.99 -23.68 4.70
CA VAL A 45 13.52 -24.74 5.60
C VAL A 45 12.00 -24.74 5.60
N TYR A 46 11.39 -25.87 5.28
CA TYR A 46 9.95 -26.01 5.12
C TYR A 46 9.47 -27.40 5.56
N ASP A 47 8.17 -27.54 5.81
CA ASP A 47 7.55 -28.82 6.13
C ASP A 47 7.38 -29.68 4.86
N GLY A 48 8.23 -30.69 4.69
CA GLY A 48 8.22 -31.62 3.55
C GLY A 48 7.04 -32.58 3.52
N LEU A 49 6.33 -32.77 4.64
CA LEU A 49 5.10 -33.55 4.70
C LEU A 49 3.88 -32.76 4.22
N CYS A 50 4.02 -31.44 4.03
CA CYS A 50 2.95 -30.57 3.55
C CYS A 50 3.00 -30.41 2.02
N ARG A 51 2.12 -31.13 1.31
CA ARG A 51 1.97 -31.05 -0.16
C ARG A 51 1.72 -29.62 -0.68
N PHE A 52 1.04 -28.78 0.09
CA PHE A 52 0.84 -27.37 -0.29
C PHE A 52 2.17 -26.61 -0.32
N CYS A 53 2.99 -26.75 0.74
CA CYS A 53 4.30 -26.11 0.85
C CYS A 53 5.28 -26.63 -0.21
N GLU A 54 5.31 -27.95 -0.43
CA GLU A 54 6.14 -28.57 -1.45
C GLU A 54 5.78 -28.05 -2.85
N ARG A 55 4.50 -28.06 -3.22
CA ARG A 55 4.03 -27.58 -4.53
C ARG A 55 4.25 -26.08 -4.73
N SER A 56 4.08 -25.27 -3.68
CA SER A 56 4.33 -23.84 -3.77
C SER A 56 5.80 -23.55 -4.04
N LEU A 57 6.71 -24.21 -3.31
CA LEU A 57 8.15 -24.05 -3.51
C LEU A 57 8.63 -24.61 -4.84
N ALA A 58 8.12 -25.77 -5.28
CA ALA A 58 8.41 -26.32 -6.61
C ALA A 58 7.96 -25.37 -7.74
N THR A 59 6.82 -24.70 -7.56
CA THR A 59 6.33 -23.69 -8.53
C THR A 59 7.24 -22.47 -8.54
N VAL A 60 7.64 -21.97 -7.37
CA VAL A 60 8.57 -20.84 -7.25
C VAL A 60 9.91 -21.16 -7.91
N GLN A 61 10.49 -22.34 -7.66
CA GLN A 61 11.72 -22.80 -8.32
C GLN A 61 11.56 -22.88 -9.84
N ARG A 62 10.44 -23.45 -10.32
CA ARG A 62 10.13 -23.55 -11.76
C ARG A 62 10.04 -22.18 -12.41
N ILE A 63 9.42 -21.19 -11.76
CA ILE A 63 9.31 -19.82 -12.28
C ILE A 63 10.66 -19.11 -12.23
N ALA A 64 11.44 -19.28 -11.16
CA ALA A 64 12.76 -18.68 -11.04
C ALA A 64 13.74 -19.16 -12.13
N ARG A 65 13.55 -20.40 -12.65
CA ARG A 65 14.42 -21.15 -13.58
C ARG A 65 15.92 -21.08 -13.25
N ARG A 66 16.27 -20.99 -11.98
CA ARG A 66 17.62 -21.17 -11.46
C ARG A 66 17.54 -21.93 -10.13
N PRO A 67 18.43 -22.90 -9.84
CA PRO A 67 18.47 -23.60 -8.55
C PRO A 67 19.11 -22.70 -7.48
N LEU A 68 18.50 -21.54 -7.21
CA LEU A 68 18.98 -20.58 -6.20
C LEU A 68 18.41 -20.89 -4.80
N LEU A 69 17.38 -21.72 -4.72
CA LEU A 69 16.73 -22.12 -3.48
C LEU A 69 17.14 -23.55 -3.12
N ARG A 70 17.89 -23.70 -2.03
CA ARG A 70 18.20 -25.02 -1.45
C ARG A 70 17.10 -25.37 -0.47
N LEU A 71 16.33 -26.40 -0.78
CA LEU A 71 15.19 -26.81 0.03
C LEU A 71 15.64 -27.84 1.07
N HIS A 72 15.31 -27.60 2.34
CA HIS A 72 15.58 -28.50 3.45
C HIS A 72 14.26 -28.85 4.15
N ASP A 73 14.03 -30.14 4.37
CA ASP A 73 12.86 -30.62 5.10
C ASP A 73 13.05 -30.40 6.62
N ALA A 74 12.09 -29.71 7.23
CA ALA A 74 12.05 -29.44 8.67
C ALA A 74 11.89 -30.71 9.52
N ASN A 75 11.38 -31.80 8.94
CA ASN A 75 11.15 -33.07 9.65
C ASN A 75 12.46 -33.87 9.85
N ASP A 76 13.53 -33.55 9.13
CA ASP A 76 14.87 -34.07 9.40
C ASP A 76 15.55 -33.25 10.51
N HIS A 77 15.06 -33.45 11.74
CA HIS A 77 15.49 -32.69 12.92
C HIS A 77 17.01 -32.78 13.18
N GLY A 78 17.65 -33.89 12.83
CA GLY A 78 19.09 -34.09 13.00
C GLY A 78 19.89 -33.15 12.10
N THR A 79 19.57 -33.13 10.81
CA THR A 79 20.25 -32.28 9.81
C THR A 79 19.96 -30.80 10.02
N ILE A 80 18.71 -30.44 10.36
CA ILE A 80 18.34 -29.04 10.61
C ILE A 80 19.02 -28.48 11.85
N LYS A 81 19.08 -29.25 12.95
CA LYS A 81 19.75 -28.78 14.18
C LYS A 81 21.25 -28.61 14.01
N ALA A 82 21.89 -29.48 13.21
CA ALA A 82 23.32 -29.39 12.91
C ALA A 82 23.65 -28.24 11.94
N LYS A 83 22.86 -28.07 10.88
CA LYS A 83 23.13 -27.07 9.82
C LYS A 83 22.58 -25.68 10.12
N PHE A 84 21.47 -25.61 10.85
CA PHE A 84 20.77 -24.38 11.19
C PHE A 84 20.48 -24.27 12.70
N PRO A 85 21.51 -24.17 13.57
CA PRO A 85 21.33 -24.07 15.02
C PRO A 85 20.46 -22.89 15.47
N MET A 86 20.41 -21.80 14.69
CA MET A 86 19.54 -20.64 14.91
C MET A 86 18.02 -20.94 14.81
N LEU A 87 17.65 -22.11 14.27
CA LEU A 87 16.27 -22.57 14.14
C LEU A 87 15.93 -23.67 15.14
N ALA A 88 16.82 -23.99 16.10
CA ALA A 88 16.63 -25.10 17.04
C ALA A 88 15.33 -24.97 17.88
N ASP A 89 14.95 -23.75 18.24
CA ASP A 89 13.72 -23.44 18.99
C ASP A 89 12.60 -22.88 18.10
N ALA A 90 12.82 -22.85 16.78
CA ALA A 90 11.85 -22.28 15.85
C ALA A 90 10.73 -23.28 15.55
N ASP A 91 9.48 -22.81 15.57
CA ASP A 91 8.32 -23.59 15.15
C ASP A 91 8.28 -23.72 13.61
N THR A 92 9.15 -24.60 13.09
CA THR A 92 9.25 -25.00 11.68
C THR A 92 8.04 -25.77 11.21
N SER A 93 7.25 -26.31 12.15
CA SER A 93 5.99 -26.96 11.82
C SER A 93 5.00 -25.93 11.25
N ASN A 94 4.93 -24.70 11.79
CA ASN A 94 3.91 -23.71 11.44
C ASN A 94 4.33 -22.58 10.50
N ALA A 95 5.62 -22.49 10.16
CA ALA A 95 6.08 -21.51 9.20
C ALA A 95 7.31 -22.00 8.44
N MET A 96 7.42 -21.55 7.19
CA MET A 96 8.63 -21.68 6.40
C MET A 96 9.66 -20.64 6.84
N PHE A 97 10.93 -21.01 6.82
CA PHE A 97 12.06 -20.13 7.10
C PHE A 97 13.01 -20.06 5.92
N VAL A 98 13.59 -18.89 5.72
CA VAL A 98 14.65 -18.65 4.73
C VAL A 98 15.85 -18.10 5.46
N VAL A 99 17.00 -18.75 5.25
CA VAL A 99 18.29 -18.33 5.78
C VAL A 99 19.14 -17.81 4.62
N THR A 100 19.66 -16.60 4.76
CA THR A 100 20.55 -16.01 3.75
C THR A 100 22.00 -16.46 3.96
N PRO A 101 22.88 -16.35 2.96
CA PRO A 101 24.33 -16.56 3.14
C PRO A 101 24.99 -15.62 4.15
N ARG A 102 24.28 -14.57 4.59
CA ARG A 102 24.72 -13.64 5.63
C ARG A 102 24.25 -14.06 7.04
N GLY A 103 23.49 -15.14 7.15
CA GLY A 103 22.91 -15.62 8.41
C GLY A 103 21.62 -14.92 8.82
N GLU A 104 21.00 -14.11 7.94
CA GLU A 104 19.72 -13.48 8.24
C GLU A 104 18.58 -14.49 8.09
N VAL A 105 17.65 -14.49 9.03
CA VAL A 105 16.52 -15.43 9.05
C VAL A 105 15.22 -14.68 8.76
N PHE A 106 14.50 -15.12 7.73
CA PHE A 106 13.20 -14.59 7.35
C PHE A 106 12.12 -15.66 7.55
N ARG A 107 10.99 -15.27 8.15
CA ARG A 107 9.87 -16.18 8.45
C ARG A 107 8.66 -15.91 7.54
N GLY A 108 8.06 -16.97 7.04
CA GLY A 108 6.75 -16.98 6.39
C GLY A 108 6.58 -15.97 5.26
N PHE A 109 5.70 -14.99 5.45
CA PHE A 109 5.47 -13.91 4.47
C PHE A 109 6.77 -13.16 4.09
N PHE A 110 7.61 -12.84 5.08
CA PHE A 110 8.88 -12.14 4.83
C PHE A 110 9.90 -13.04 4.12
N ALA A 111 9.80 -14.35 4.32
CA ALA A 111 10.61 -15.33 3.59
C ALA A 111 10.29 -15.30 2.08
N TYR A 112 9.00 -15.24 1.71
CA TYR A 112 8.58 -15.06 0.32
C TYR A 112 9.04 -13.73 -0.28
N ARG A 113 8.95 -12.62 0.47
CA ARG A 113 9.51 -11.33 0.03
C ARG A 113 10.99 -11.45 -0.31
N ARG A 114 11.77 -12.15 0.52
CA ARG A 114 13.20 -12.35 0.28
C ARG A 114 13.45 -13.22 -0.97
N ILE A 115 12.71 -14.30 -1.14
CA ILE A 115 12.82 -15.20 -2.31
C ILE A 115 12.54 -14.47 -3.62
N MET A 116 11.57 -13.56 -3.66
CA MET A 116 11.20 -12.83 -4.89
C MET A 116 12.35 -11.99 -5.46
N TRP A 117 13.31 -11.57 -4.63
CA TRP A 117 14.47 -10.82 -5.07
C TRP A 117 15.54 -11.69 -5.76
N GLU A 118 15.48 -13.02 -5.64
CA GLU A 118 16.49 -13.93 -6.20
C GLU A 118 16.38 -14.13 -7.71
N SER A 119 15.23 -13.78 -8.32
CA SER A 119 15.05 -13.93 -9.77
C SER A 119 14.26 -12.77 -10.36
N PRO A 120 14.73 -12.14 -11.44
CA PRO A 120 13.98 -11.11 -12.16
C PRO A 120 12.59 -11.55 -12.60
N ARG A 121 12.36 -12.86 -12.78
CA ARG A 121 11.03 -13.41 -13.14
C ARG A 121 10.01 -13.33 -12.01
N LEU A 122 10.46 -13.21 -10.77
CA LEU A 122 9.59 -13.04 -9.60
C LEU A 122 9.31 -11.56 -9.31
N TYR A 123 10.00 -10.62 -9.97
CA TYR A 123 9.82 -9.19 -9.76
C TYR A 123 8.40 -8.67 -10.05
N PRO A 124 7.64 -9.22 -11.02
CA PRO A 124 6.24 -8.84 -11.19
C PRO A 124 5.36 -9.07 -9.94
N LEU A 125 5.77 -9.93 -9.00
CA LEU A 125 5.08 -10.16 -7.73
C LEU A 125 5.49 -9.18 -6.62
N LEU A 126 6.62 -8.47 -6.77
CA LEU A 126 7.13 -7.55 -5.75
C LEU A 126 6.17 -6.40 -5.43
N PRO A 127 5.52 -5.71 -6.40
CA PRO A 127 4.58 -4.64 -6.09
C PRO A 127 3.45 -5.08 -5.15
N LEU A 128 2.95 -6.31 -5.31
CA LEU A 128 1.90 -6.86 -4.47
C LEU A 128 2.40 -7.11 -3.04
N PHE A 129 3.60 -7.66 -2.89
CA PHE A 129 4.16 -8.04 -1.58
C PHE A 129 4.83 -6.86 -0.83
N TYR A 130 5.12 -5.76 -1.52
CA TYR A 130 5.70 -4.53 -0.97
C TYR A 130 4.73 -3.34 -0.97
N ALA A 131 3.47 -3.53 -1.38
CA ALA A 131 2.44 -2.49 -1.31
C ALA A 131 2.30 -1.91 0.13
N PRO A 132 1.94 -0.62 0.26
CA PRO A 132 1.70 -0.03 1.58
C PRO A 132 0.62 -0.83 2.33
N GLY A 133 0.94 -1.25 3.57
CA GLY A 133 0.08 -2.13 4.39
C GLY A 133 0.32 -3.63 4.24
N ALA A 134 1.04 -4.09 3.20
CA ALA A 134 1.34 -5.52 3.00
C ALA A 134 2.19 -6.11 4.14
N GLY A 135 3.03 -5.31 4.80
CA GLY A 135 3.80 -5.75 5.96
C GLY A 135 2.95 -6.09 7.19
N LEU A 136 1.72 -5.57 7.27
CA LEU A 136 0.78 -5.84 8.36
C LEU A 136 -0.21 -6.95 7.97
N ILE A 137 -0.77 -6.85 6.77
CA ILE A 137 -1.81 -7.78 6.28
C ILE A 137 -1.20 -9.11 5.80
N GLY A 138 -0.04 -9.07 5.15
CA GLY A 138 0.64 -10.24 4.59
C GLY A 138 0.94 -11.32 5.63
N PRO A 139 1.53 -10.99 6.80
CA PRO A 139 1.74 -11.97 7.87
C PRO A 139 0.45 -12.57 8.42
N LEU A 140 -0.64 -11.79 8.51
CA LEU A 140 -1.95 -12.27 8.97
C LEU A 140 -2.53 -13.31 8.00
N ILE A 141 -2.54 -12.98 6.70
CA ILE A 141 -2.99 -13.89 5.64
C ILE A 141 -2.11 -15.14 5.63
N TYR A 142 -0.79 -14.98 5.67
CA TYR A 142 0.13 -16.11 5.71
C TYR A 142 -0.14 -17.02 6.92
N ALA A 143 -0.31 -16.46 8.12
CA ALA A 143 -0.59 -17.24 9.32
C ALA A 143 -1.95 -17.97 9.23
N TRP A 144 -2.95 -17.37 8.58
CA TRP A 144 -4.21 -18.05 8.30
C TRP A 144 -4.03 -19.20 7.31
N VAL A 145 -3.36 -18.98 6.18
CA VAL A 145 -3.07 -20.04 5.18
C VAL A 145 -2.25 -21.16 5.81
N ALA A 146 -1.19 -20.81 6.56
CA ALA A 146 -0.35 -21.77 7.24
C ALA A 146 -1.17 -22.62 8.20
N ARG A 147 -2.04 -22.05 9.03
CA ARG A 147 -2.93 -22.83 9.91
C ARG A 147 -3.86 -23.78 9.17
N HIS A 148 -4.32 -23.39 7.98
CA HIS A 148 -5.23 -24.20 7.15
C HIS A 148 -4.50 -25.07 6.10
N ARG A 149 -3.15 -25.08 6.08
CA ARG A 149 -2.34 -25.80 5.06
C ARG A 149 -2.65 -27.28 4.94
N ARG A 150 -3.03 -27.93 6.05
CA ARG A 150 -3.43 -29.34 6.10
C ARG A 150 -4.74 -29.61 5.33
N HIS A 151 -5.62 -28.62 5.26
CA HIS A 151 -6.87 -28.69 4.49
C HIS A 151 -6.65 -28.54 2.97
N PHE A 152 -5.54 -27.93 2.57
CA PHE A 152 -5.14 -27.81 1.14
C PHE A 152 -4.44 -29.08 0.61
N GLY A 153 -4.40 -30.15 1.41
CA GLY A 153 -3.92 -31.48 1.07
C GLY A 153 -2.94 -32.01 2.12
N CYS A 154 -3.43 -32.89 3.01
CA CYS A 154 -2.58 -33.75 3.82
C CYS A 154 -2.27 -35.03 3.05
N SER A 155 -1.00 -35.41 2.98
CA SER A 155 -0.62 -36.82 2.89
C SER A 155 -0.56 -37.32 4.33
N LEU A 156 -1.68 -37.75 4.88
CA LEU A 156 -1.59 -38.87 5.81
C LEU A 156 -1.63 -40.06 4.87
N ASP A 157 -0.45 -40.66 4.64
CA ASP A 157 -0.23 -42.04 4.23
C ASP A 157 1.18 -42.12 3.64
N GLY A 158 2.12 -42.56 4.48
CA GLY A 158 3.19 -43.41 3.99
C GLY A 158 2.55 -44.72 3.55
N VAL A 159 2.98 -45.23 2.40
CA VAL A 159 2.54 -46.46 1.72
C VAL A 159 1.36 -46.28 0.75
N ALA A 160 1.59 -46.80 -0.46
CA ALA A 160 0.69 -46.94 -1.61
C ALA A 160 0.51 -45.70 -2.51
N GLN A 161 1.42 -45.60 -3.49
CA GLN A 161 1.07 -45.07 -4.81
C GLN A 161 -0.13 -45.86 -5.36
N CYS A 162 -1.25 -45.18 -5.59
CA CYS A 162 -2.18 -45.51 -6.65
C CYS A 162 -2.29 -44.29 -7.55
N SER A 163 -1.79 -44.42 -8.77
CA SER A 163 -2.10 -43.52 -9.87
C SER A 163 -3.59 -43.63 -10.15
N VAL A 164 -4.40 -42.75 -9.56
CA VAL A 164 -5.77 -42.56 -10.02
C VAL A 164 -5.68 -41.81 -11.34
N ALA A 165 -6.25 -42.44 -12.37
CA ALA A 165 -6.44 -41.84 -13.67
C ALA A 165 -7.00 -40.42 -13.51
N SER A 166 -6.39 -39.50 -14.25
CA SER A 166 -6.84 -38.14 -14.40
C SER A 166 -8.23 -38.13 -15.05
N ASP A 167 -9.28 -38.26 -14.24
CA ASP A 167 -10.59 -37.81 -14.64
C ASP A 167 -10.52 -36.30 -14.78
N ARG A 168 -10.52 -35.84 -16.04
CA ARG A 168 -10.84 -34.47 -16.41
C ARG A 168 -12.30 -34.20 -16.07
N VAL A 169 -12.64 -34.16 -14.79
CA VAL A 169 -13.81 -33.43 -14.33
C VAL A 169 -13.39 -31.97 -14.29
N GLY A 170 -14.01 -31.18 -15.15
CA GLY A 170 -13.80 -29.74 -15.28
C GLY A 170 -13.94 -29.04 -13.94
N ARG A 171 -12.81 -28.90 -13.24
CA ARG A 171 -12.68 -27.98 -12.12
C ARG A 171 -12.69 -26.60 -12.77
N LEU A 172 -13.87 -25.99 -12.82
CA LEU A 172 -13.98 -24.56 -13.05
C LEU A 172 -13.07 -23.93 -11.99
N ASP A 173 -11.89 -23.47 -12.42
CA ASP A 173 -10.83 -23.00 -11.55
C ASP A 173 -11.39 -21.79 -10.80
N TRP A 174 -11.95 -22.00 -9.61
CA TRP A 174 -12.66 -20.96 -8.87
C TRP A 174 -11.75 -19.76 -8.59
N ALA A 175 -10.44 -19.99 -8.50
CA ALA A 175 -9.41 -18.94 -8.48
C ALA A 175 -9.32 -18.14 -9.80
N LYS A 176 -9.42 -18.78 -10.97
CA LYS A 176 -9.51 -18.09 -12.27
C LYS A 176 -10.87 -17.41 -12.45
N GLY A 177 -11.94 -17.99 -11.93
CA GLY A 177 -13.27 -17.39 -11.88
C GLY A 177 -13.31 -16.14 -11.00
N ILE A 178 -12.71 -16.19 -9.80
CA ILE A 178 -12.58 -15.05 -8.88
C ILE A 178 -11.66 -13.98 -9.48
N ALA A 179 -10.51 -14.36 -10.04
CA ALA A 179 -9.62 -13.41 -10.70
C ALA A 179 -10.29 -12.76 -11.93
N GLY A 180 -11.03 -13.53 -12.72
CA GLY A 180 -11.82 -13.03 -13.85
C GLY A 180 -12.94 -12.11 -13.39
N ALA A 181 -13.65 -12.47 -12.31
CA ALA A 181 -14.72 -11.63 -11.74
C ALA A 181 -14.17 -10.32 -11.16
N LEU A 182 -13.05 -10.36 -10.43
CA LEU A 182 -12.39 -9.16 -9.90
C LEU A 182 -11.86 -8.28 -11.04
N GLY A 183 -11.26 -8.88 -12.07
CA GLY A 183 -10.80 -8.17 -13.26
C GLY A 183 -11.95 -7.53 -14.03
N ALA A 184 -13.05 -8.26 -14.24
CA ALA A 184 -14.26 -7.74 -14.87
C ALA A 184 -14.91 -6.62 -14.03
N LEU A 185 -14.90 -6.74 -12.70
CA LEU A 185 -15.44 -5.72 -11.79
C LEU A 185 -14.58 -4.45 -11.81
N LEU A 186 -13.25 -4.57 -11.85
CA LEU A 186 -12.34 -3.44 -12.01
C LEU A 186 -12.50 -2.77 -13.39
N LEU A 187 -12.61 -3.58 -14.46
CA LEU A 187 -12.86 -3.07 -15.80
C LEU A 187 -14.21 -2.37 -15.90
N ALA A 188 -15.27 -2.95 -15.32
CA ALA A 188 -16.58 -2.32 -15.24
C ALA A 188 -16.52 -1.02 -14.41
N ALA A 189 -15.82 -0.99 -13.29
CA ALA A 189 -15.66 0.21 -12.47
C ALA A 189 -14.91 1.33 -13.20
N THR A 190 -13.89 0.98 -14.00
CA THR A 190 -13.12 1.95 -14.80
C THR A 190 -13.88 2.45 -16.03
N LEU A 191 -14.74 1.63 -16.63
CA LEU A 191 -15.56 2.00 -17.79
C LEU A 191 -16.94 2.58 -17.41
N ALA A 192 -17.41 2.39 -16.19
CA ALA A 192 -18.70 2.92 -15.73
C ALA A 192 -18.87 4.44 -15.93
N PRO A 193 -17.83 5.29 -15.75
CA PRO A 193 -17.94 6.71 -16.01
C PRO A 193 -18.20 7.06 -17.47
N VAL A 194 -17.88 6.18 -18.44
CA VAL A 194 -18.14 6.43 -19.87
C VAL A 194 -19.65 6.59 -20.13
N ALA A 195 -20.52 5.92 -19.36
CA ALA A 195 -21.96 6.11 -19.45
C ALA A 195 -22.40 7.56 -19.16
N GLN A 196 -21.60 8.33 -18.41
CA GLN A 196 -21.89 9.75 -18.14
C GLN A 196 -21.82 10.61 -19.41
N ASN A 197 -21.13 10.17 -20.48
CA ASN A 197 -21.11 10.90 -21.75
C ASN A 197 -22.49 11.00 -22.42
N TRP A 198 -23.40 10.09 -22.08
CA TRP A 198 -24.78 10.11 -22.56
C TRP A 198 -25.78 10.56 -21.49
N SER A 199 -25.31 11.01 -20.33
CA SER A 199 -26.15 11.56 -19.27
C SER A 199 -26.45 13.04 -19.54
N PRO A 200 -27.73 13.48 -19.54
CA PRO A 200 -28.08 14.89 -19.68
C PRO A 200 -27.64 15.76 -18.49
N ALA A 201 -27.34 15.14 -17.34
CA ALA A 201 -26.82 15.81 -16.13
C ALA A 201 -25.68 14.98 -15.52
N PRO A 202 -24.48 15.01 -16.12
CA PRO A 202 -23.40 14.12 -15.74
C PRO A 202 -22.81 14.50 -14.38
N ARG A 203 -22.49 13.50 -13.56
CA ARG A 203 -21.83 13.69 -12.25
C ARG A 203 -20.36 13.33 -12.35
N ASP A 204 -19.49 14.21 -11.88
CA ASP A 204 -18.04 14.01 -11.90
C ASP A 204 -17.47 14.06 -10.47
N ASN A 205 -16.92 12.94 -10.00
CA ASN A 205 -16.29 12.83 -8.69
C ASN A 205 -15.02 11.97 -8.78
N PHE A 206 -13.99 12.39 -8.05
CA PHE A 206 -12.81 11.57 -7.78
C PHE A 206 -13.20 10.33 -6.94
N PRO A 207 -12.69 9.11 -7.20
CA PRO A 207 -11.64 8.73 -8.15
C PRO A 207 -12.12 8.29 -9.56
N PHE A 208 -13.43 8.20 -9.80
CA PHE A 208 -14.01 7.71 -11.05
C PHE A 208 -14.55 8.86 -11.93
N SER A 209 -13.66 9.77 -12.30
CA SER A 209 -13.97 10.89 -13.21
C SER A 209 -14.14 10.38 -14.65
N TYR A 210 -15.05 10.97 -15.42
CA TYR A 210 -15.26 10.60 -16.84
C TYR A 210 -14.48 11.53 -17.78
N TYR A 211 -14.09 11.04 -18.95
CA TYR A 211 -13.29 11.79 -19.92
C TYR A 211 -14.18 12.64 -20.86
N PRO A 212 -13.85 13.93 -21.10
CA PRO A 212 -12.68 14.65 -20.57
C PRO A 212 -12.79 14.94 -19.07
N MET A 213 -11.70 14.71 -18.33
CA MET A 213 -11.68 14.86 -16.87
C MET A 213 -12.04 16.30 -16.48
N PHE A 214 -12.96 16.50 -15.53
CA PHE A 214 -13.49 17.82 -15.15
C PHE A 214 -14.33 18.54 -16.22
N SER A 215 -14.81 17.83 -17.24
CA SER A 215 -15.63 18.39 -18.33
C SER A 215 -17.12 18.43 -18.06
N ALA A 216 -17.58 17.90 -16.92
CA ALA A 216 -18.95 18.15 -16.46
C ALA A 216 -19.24 19.62 -16.64
N LYS A 217 -20.33 19.90 -17.37
CA LYS A 217 -20.82 21.25 -17.64
C LYS A 217 -20.97 21.92 -16.29
N ARG A 218 -19.90 22.59 -15.85
CA ARG A 218 -19.91 23.39 -14.65
C ARG A 218 -21.02 24.37 -14.91
N SER A 219 -21.97 24.45 -13.97
CA SER A 219 -23.02 25.45 -14.07
C SER A 219 -22.38 26.77 -14.47
N ASP A 220 -22.98 27.49 -15.42
CA ASP A 220 -22.37 28.72 -15.95
C ASP A 220 -22.01 29.69 -14.81
N THR A 221 -22.73 29.57 -13.69
CA THR A 221 -22.54 30.30 -12.44
C THR A 221 -21.81 29.47 -11.36
N TYR A 222 -20.84 30.07 -10.69
CA TYR A 222 -20.16 29.55 -9.50
C TYR A 222 -20.43 30.42 -8.28
N HIS A 223 -20.70 29.79 -7.14
CA HIS A 223 -20.86 30.49 -5.86
C HIS A 223 -19.59 30.38 -5.03
N VAL A 224 -19.08 31.51 -4.56
CA VAL A 224 -17.90 31.57 -3.70
C VAL A 224 -18.12 32.55 -2.56
N SER A 225 -17.77 32.12 -1.34
CA SER A 225 -17.71 32.99 -0.18
C SER A 225 -16.30 33.56 -0.01
N TYR A 226 -16.18 34.87 0.17
CA TYR A 226 -14.92 35.59 0.33
C TYR A 226 -15.07 36.80 1.25
N ILE A 227 -13.94 37.40 1.58
CA ILE A 227 -13.81 38.49 2.53
C ILE A 227 -13.56 39.78 1.75
N VAL A 228 -14.34 40.82 2.05
CA VAL A 228 -14.23 42.14 1.45
C VAL A 228 -13.99 43.15 2.56
N GLY A 229 -13.01 44.02 2.37
CA GLY A 229 -12.80 45.22 3.17
C GLY A 229 -13.39 46.42 2.45
N LEU A 230 -14.11 47.27 3.15
CA LEU A 230 -14.57 48.57 2.66
C LEU A 230 -13.77 49.65 3.37
N ASP A 231 -13.21 50.60 2.64
CA ASP A 231 -12.59 51.80 3.22
C ASP A 231 -13.65 52.80 3.73
N ALA A 232 -13.20 53.97 4.20
CA ALA A 232 -14.09 55.03 4.65
C ALA A 232 -14.95 55.65 3.53
N HIS A 233 -14.53 55.52 2.27
CA HIS A 233 -15.23 56.00 1.08
C HIS A 233 -16.12 54.91 0.44
N GLY A 234 -16.15 53.71 1.01
CA GLY A 234 -16.87 52.55 0.45
C GLY A 234 -16.14 51.83 -0.70
N GLN A 235 -14.88 52.17 -0.98
CA GLN A 235 -14.05 51.43 -1.95
C GLN A 235 -13.74 50.03 -1.41
N ARG A 236 -13.76 49.06 -2.33
CA ARG A 236 -13.63 47.64 -2.00
C ARG A 236 -12.18 47.19 -2.13
N HIS A 237 -11.68 46.56 -1.07
CA HIS A 237 -10.39 45.87 -1.03
C HIS A 237 -10.62 44.37 -0.84
N GLN A 238 -10.02 43.56 -1.70
CA GLN A 238 -10.08 42.11 -1.54
C GLN A 238 -9.17 41.69 -0.38
N ILE A 239 -9.75 41.07 0.65
CA ILE A 239 -9.00 40.64 1.82
C ILE A 239 -8.52 39.20 1.63
N SER A 240 -7.27 38.96 2.01
CA SER A 240 -6.67 37.64 1.90
C SER A 240 -7.39 36.60 2.75
N HIS A 241 -7.48 35.37 2.23
CA HIS A 241 -8.08 34.24 2.95
C HIS A 241 -7.34 33.88 4.25
N TYR A 242 -6.06 34.26 4.40
CA TYR A 242 -5.27 33.96 5.59
C TYR A 242 -5.86 34.54 6.89
N PHE A 243 -6.64 35.63 6.81
CA PHE A 243 -7.35 36.16 7.98
C PHE A 243 -8.45 35.22 8.51
N ALA A 244 -8.94 34.28 7.70
CA ALA A 244 -9.92 33.29 8.11
C ALA A 244 -9.31 31.94 8.51
N GLY A 245 -8.04 31.67 8.16
CA GLY A 245 -7.35 30.44 8.54
C GLY A 245 -6.01 30.22 7.81
N ASN A 246 -5.13 29.44 8.44
CA ASN A 246 -3.75 29.19 7.99
C ASN A 246 -3.62 27.98 7.02
N GLY A 247 -4.74 27.36 6.65
CA GLY A 247 -4.76 26.25 5.71
C GLY A 247 -4.60 26.70 4.25
N GLY A 248 -4.55 25.74 3.33
CA GLY A 248 -4.57 26.06 1.90
C GLY A 248 -5.89 26.72 1.48
N PHE A 249 -5.87 27.54 0.42
CA PHE A 249 -7.02 28.34 -0.06
C PHE A 249 -8.35 27.57 -0.09
N ASN A 250 -8.37 26.36 -0.67
CA ASN A 250 -9.57 25.53 -0.75
C ASN A 250 -10.05 25.01 0.60
N GLN A 251 -9.13 24.69 1.52
CA GLN A 251 -9.48 24.25 2.87
C GLN A 251 -10.12 25.39 3.65
N THR A 252 -9.48 26.57 3.64
CA THR A 252 -9.99 27.78 4.31
C THR A 252 -11.34 28.20 3.74
N ARG A 253 -11.52 28.14 2.41
CA ARG A 253 -12.82 28.39 1.76
C ARG A 253 -13.91 27.45 2.27
N ARG A 254 -13.64 26.14 2.36
CA ARG A 254 -14.61 25.16 2.90
C ARG A 254 -14.95 25.42 4.35
N GLN A 255 -14.01 25.92 5.15
CA GLN A 255 -14.23 26.31 6.54
C GLN A 255 -15.11 27.56 6.65
N ILE A 256 -14.87 28.59 5.83
CA ILE A 256 -15.73 29.78 5.73
C ILE A 256 -17.16 29.35 5.37
N ASP A 257 -17.33 28.52 4.33
CA ASP A 257 -18.65 28.03 3.91
C ASP A 257 -19.34 27.21 5.02
N LYS A 258 -18.57 26.43 5.79
CA LYS A 258 -19.10 25.70 6.96
C LYS A 258 -19.57 26.67 8.06
N LEU A 259 -18.82 27.72 8.35
CA LEU A 259 -19.20 28.73 9.35
C LEU A 259 -20.45 29.51 8.92
N ILE A 260 -20.57 29.86 7.64
CA ILE A 260 -21.76 30.52 7.09
C ILE A 260 -22.99 29.61 7.20
N ARG A 261 -22.89 28.33 6.84
CA ARG A 261 -24.01 27.37 6.95
C ARG A 261 -24.47 27.14 8.39
N ASN A 262 -23.59 27.36 9.35
CA ASN A 262 -23.88 27.19 10.78
C ASN A 262 -24.24 28.52 11.47
N ASP A 263 -24.58 29.57 10.71
CA ASP A 263 -24.90 30.92 11.22
C ASP A 263 -23.79 31.56 12.08
N ARG A 264 -22.54 31.16 11.87
CA ARG A 264 -21.34 31.68 12.55
C ARG A 264 -20.59 32.74 11.72
N ALA A 265 -21.22 33.29 10.69
CA ALA A 265 -20.63 34.32 9.84
C ALA A 265 -20.25 35.59 10.63
N THR A 266 -21.10 36.04 11.55
CA THR A 266 -20.82 37.22 12.40
C THR A 266 -19.61 37.02 13.29
N THR A 267 -19.47 35.85 13.92
CA THR A 267 -18.30 35.52 14.76
C THR A 267 -17.01 35.54 13.92
N LEU A 268 -17.04 34.92 12.74
CA LEU A 268 -15.89 34.91 11.81
C LEU A 268 -15.53 36.34 11.38
N CYS A 269 -16.54 37.15 11.06
CA CYS A 269 -16.38 38.53 10.62
C CYS A 269 -15.75 39.41 11.71
N GLN A 270 -16.19 39.27 12.97
CA GLN A 270 -15.60 39.96 14.12
C GLN A 270 -14.14 39.55 14.36
N ALA A 271 -13.83 38.26 14.25
CA ALA A 271 -12.47 37.75 14.40
C ALA A 271 -11.53 38.32 13.32
N ILE A 272 -11.99 38.35 12.06
CA ILE A 272 -11.24 38.95 10.94
C ILE A 272 -11.05 40.45 11.16
N ALA A 273 -12.11 41.18 11.55
CA ALA A 273 -12.02 42.63 11.82
C ALA A 273 -11.01 42.94 12.93
N GLY A 274 -10.98 42.15 14.00
CA GLY A 274 -10.00 42.28 15.07
C GLY A 274 -8.57 41.94 14.62
N ALA A 275 -8.39 41.01 13.68
CA ALA A 275 -7.09 40.71 13.09
C ALA A 275 -6.60 41.86 12.18
N ILE A 276 -7.46 42.36 11.29
CA ILE A 276 -7.16 43.49 10.39
C ILE A 276 -6.86 44.77 11.17
N ALA A 277 -7.53 45.00 12.31
CA ALA A 277 -7.26 46.16 13.16
C ALA A 277 -5.81 46.24 13.67
N ARG A 278 -5.06 45.13 13.65
CA ARG A 278 -3.66 45.05 14.08
C ARG A 278 -2.65 45.16 12.92
N GLU A 279 -3.12 45.23 11.68
CA GLU A 279 -2.25 45.32 10.51
C GLU A 279 -1.77 46.76 10.29
N ALA A 280 -0.49 46.90 9.94
CA ALA A 280 0.19 48.20 9.77
C ALA A 280 0.41 48.60 8.31
N GLY A 281 0.07 47.74 7.34
CA GLY A 281 0.30 47.98 5.91
C GLY A 281 -1.00 48.20 5.11
N PRO A 282 -1.00 49.08 4.09
CA PRO A 282 -2.07 49.15 3.09
C PRO A 282 -2.23 47.81 2.35
N PRO A 283 -3.46 47.43 1.93
CA PRO A 283 -4.71 48.18 2.07
C PRO A 283 -5.39 48.02 3.44
N TYR A 284 -4.85 47.20 4.35
CA TYR A 284 -5.54 46.83 5.60
C TYR A 284 -5.70 47.99 6.58
N THR A 285 -4.82 48.98 6.53
CA THR A 285 -4.90 50.22 7.31
C THR A 285 -6.08 51.11 6.93
N GLU A 286 -6.57 50.99 5.69
CA GLU A 286 -7.65 51.83 5.13
C GLU A 286 -9.03 51.20 5.35
N VAL A 287 -9.09 49.88 5.58
CA VAL A 287 -10.35 49.13 5.73
C VAL A 287 -11.10 49.60 6.98
N ALA A 288 -12.26 50.24 6.82
CA ALA A 288 -13.15 50.64 7.90
C ALA A 288 -14.14 49.52 8.29
N THR A 289 -14.58 48.70 7.33
CA THR A 289 -15.57 47.65 7.55
C THR A 289 -15.16 46.36 6.86
N VAL A 290 -15.31 45.22 7.55
CA VAL A 290 -15.14 43.88 6.97
C VAL A 290 -16.50 43.29 6.66
N GLN A 291 -16.64 42.72 5.46
CA GLN A 291 -17.81 41.97 5.05
C GLN A 291 -17.43 40.55 4.64
N ILE A 292 -18.25 39.59 5.06
CA ILE A 292 -18.23 38.23 4.50
C ILE A 292 -19.34 38.18 3.47
N VAL A 293 -18.98 37.89 2.22
CA VAL A 293 -19.90 37.94 1.09
C VAL A 293 -19.94 36.58 0.41
N THR A 294 -21.12 36.13 0.00
CA THR A 294 -21.26 35.04 -0.97
C THR A 294 -21.62 35.65 -2.32
N GLY A 295 -20.69 35.58 -3.27
CA GLY A 295 -20.88 36.05 -4.64
C GLY A 295 -21.20 34.90 -5.59
N ALA A 296 -22.03 35.18 -6.59
CA ALA A 296 -22.30 34.34 -7.74
C ALA A 296 -21.57 34.92 -8.96
N PHE A 297 -20.75 34.13 -9.64
CA PHE A 297 -19.93 34.59 -10.78
C PHE A 297 -20.20 33.73 -11.99
N ARG A 298 -20.30 34.34 -13.18
CA ARG A 298 -20.29 33.57 -14.43
C ARG A 298 -18.84 33.19 -14.78
N PHE A 299 -18.58 31.90 -14.98
CA PHE A 299 -17.23 31.42 -15.30
C PHE A 299 -16.65 32.07 -16.55
N ALA A 300 -17.44 32.16 -17.62
CA ALA A 300 -17.02 32.75 -18.89
C ALA A 300 -16.58 34.21 -18.74
N ASP A 301 -17.31 34.99 -17.95
CA ASP A 301 -17.03 36.42 -17.74
C ASP A 301 -15.80 36.60 -16.86
N TYR A 302 -15.71 35.84 -15.77
CA TYR A 302 -14.61 35.92 -14.81
C TYR A 302 -13.24 35.65 -15.44
N PHE A 303 -13.14 34.60 -16.27
CA PHE A 303 -11.90 34.25 -16.96
C PHE A 303 -11.60 35.14 -18.18
N ARG A 304 -12.59 35.89 -18.68
CA ARG A 304 -12.40 36.94 -19.71
C ARG A 304 -12.13 38.32 -19.10
N ALA A 305 -11.60 38.35 -17.87
CA ALA A 305 -11.26 39.54 -17.09
C ALA A 305 -12.42 40.37 -16.51
N ASN A 306 -13.69 40.00 -16.75
CA ASN A 306 -14.81 40.60 -16.02
C ASN A 306 -15.01 39.90 -14.67
N LYS A 307 -14.36 40.41 -13.63
CA LYS A 307 -14.41 39.86 -12.28
C LYS A 307 -15.63 40.33 -11.46
N ALA A 308 -16.60 41.00 -12.08
CA ALA A 308 -17.80 41.43 -11.38
C ALA A 308 -18.71 40.23 -11.08
N PRO A 309 -19.29 40.15 -9.87
CA PRO A 309 -20.29 39.14 -9.54
C PRO A 309 -21.63 39.44 -10.21
N LEU A 310 -22.35 38.40 -10.63
CA LEU A 310 -23.74 38.48 -11.08
C LEU A 310 -24.69 38.88 -9.95
N ALA A 311 -24.43 38.36 -8.76
CA ALA A 311 -25.17 38.68 -7.54
C ALA A 311 -24.25 38.48 -6.33
N GLU A 312 -24.37 39.33 -5.33
CA GLU A 312 -23.70 39.18 -4.05
C GLU A 312 -24.71 39.23 -2.92
N ARG A 313 -24.46 38.41 -1.89
CA ARG A 313 -25.18 38.47 -0.63
C ARG A 313 -24.20 38.66 0.51
N VAL A 314 -24.35 39.77 1.23
CA VAL A 314 -23.61 40.00 2.48
C VAL A 314 -24.15 39.05 3.54
N ARG A 315 -23.25 38.26 4.14
CA ARG A 315 -23.54 37.29 5.20
C ARG A 315 -23.31 37.87 6.59
N ALA A 316 -22.30 38.73 6.71
CA ALA A 316 -21.99 39.49 7.91
C ALA A 316 -21.23 40.76 7.53
N SER A 317 -21.40 41.82 8.32
CA SER A 317 -20.69 43.10 8.18
C SER A 317 -20.26 43.57 9.57
N CYS A 318 -18.98 43.85 9.76
CA CYS A 318 -18.41 44.19 11.06
C CYS A 318 -17.46 45.38 10.93
N PRO A 319 -17.59 46.42 11.77
CA PRO A 319 -16.66 47.54 11.76
C PRO A 319 -15.28 47.10 12.28
N VAL A 320 -14.23 47.71 11.73
CA VAL A 320 -12.85 47.54 12.21
C VAL A 320 -12.59 48.59 13.29
N ALA A 321 -12.67 48.19 14.55
CA ALA A 321 -12.38 49.09 15.67
C ALA A 321 -10.87 49.23 15.86
N ARG A 322 -10.26 50.24 15.24
CA ARG A 322 -8.90 50.67 15.56
C ARG A 322 -8.97 51.51 16.84
N GLY A 323 -8.52 50.96 17.96
CA GLY A 323 -8.34 51.76 19.18
C GLY A 323 -7.37 52.92 18.88
N GLN A 324 -7.52 54.04 19.59
CA GLN A 324 -6.72 55.28 19.47
C GLN A 324 -5.23 55.11 19.87
N TRP A 325 -4.57 54.01 19.46
CA TRP A 325 -3.16 53.72 19.76
C TRP A 325 -2.22 54.39 18.74
N ALA A 326 -2.74 55.05 17.70
CA ALA A 326 -1.98 55.69 16.63
C ALA A 326 -1.34 57.06 17.01
N GLU A 327 -1.68 57.66 18.15
CA GLU A 327 -1.09 58.96 18.56
C GLU A 327 0.11 58.85 19.53
N ARG A 328 0.53 57.63 19.92
CA ARG A 328 1.60 57.43 20.92
C ARG A 328 2.96 57.00 20.36
N GLY A 329 3.15 57.10 19.04
CA GLY A 329 4.38 56.67 18.35
C GLY A 329 5.24 57.79 17.77
N SER A 330 4.89 59.07 17.96
CA SER A 330 5.68 60.20 17.47
C SER A 330 5.84 61.29 18.53
N ARG A 331 6.68 61.01 19.53
CA ARG A 331 7.46 62.02 20.27
C ARG A 331 8.81 61.41 20.63
#